data_AF-A0A6F8XQC4-F1
#
_entry.id   AF-A0A6F8XQC4-F1
#
_cell.length_a   1.000
_cell.length_b   1.000
_cell.length_c   1.000
_cell.angle_alpha   90.00
_cell.angle_beta   90.00
_cell.angle_gamma   90.00
#
_symmetry.space_group_name_H-M   'P 1'
#
loop_
_entity.id
_entity.type
_entity.pdbx_description
1 polymer ?
#
loop_
_entity_poly.entity_id
_entity_poly.type
_entity_poly.pdbx_seq_one_letter_code
_entity_poly.pdbx_strand_id
1 'polypeptide(L)' 'MTQQPGPDVREDIAAMLAAAGITVTEEGKARARAKLAAADAKRTPERLAALRERLGLPPAA' A
#
# COMPACT_ATOMS: atom_id res chain seq x y z
N MET A 1 -22.11 12.71 -21.24
CA MET A 1 -20.82 13.21 -20.72
C MET A 1 -19.89 12.02 -20.64
N THR A 2 -19.01 11.85 -21.64
CA THR A 2 -17.98 10.80 -21.64
C THR A 2 -16.93 11.18 -20.60
N GLN A 3 -16.92 10.49 -19.46
CA GLN A 3 -15.90 10.70 -18.44
C GLN A 3 -14.56 10.27 -19.04
N GLN A 4 -13.70 11.25 -19.31
CA GLN A 4 -12.34 11.05 -19.78
C GLN A 4 -11.57 10.34 -18.64
N PRO A 5 -10.93 9.19 -18.85
CA PRO A 5 -10.17 8.54 -17.80
C PRO A 5 -9.05 9.49 -17.36
N GLY A 6 -9.05 9.87 -16.08
CA GLY A 6 -7.97 10.64 -15.49
C GLY A 6 -6.65 9.84 -15.52
N PRO A 7 -5.50 10.49 -15.26
CA PRO A 7 -4.21 9.81 -15.24
C PRO A 7 -4.26 8.63 -14.27
N ASP A 8 -3.84 7.44 -14.74
CA ASP A 8 -3.72 6.28 -13.86
C ASP A 8 -2.55 6.53 -12.91
N VAL A 9 -2.88 6.97 -11.70
CA VAL A 9 -1.93 7.26 -10.62
C VAL A 9 -0.95 6.09 -10.39
N ARG A 10 -1.34 4.85 -10.70
CA ARG A 10 -0.48 3.68 -10.55
C ARG A 10 0.61 3.61 -11.63
N GLU A 11 0.28 4.03 -12.85
CA GLU A 11 1.25 4.15 -13.95
C GLU A 11 2.23 5.30 -13.65
N ASP A 12 1.74 6.41 -13.11
CA ASP A 12 2.59 7.53 -12.68
C ASP A 12 3.61 7.11 -11.61
N ILE A 13 3.17 6.33 -10.61
CA ILE A 13 4.06 5.81 -9.56
C ILE A 13 5.08 4.83 -10.14
N ALA A 14 4.68 3.95 -11.05
CA ALA A 14 5.60 3.01 -11.69
C ALA A 14 6.67 3.74 -12.51
N ALA A 15 6.29 4.81 -13.22
CA ALA A 15 7.21 5.68 -13.95
C ALA A 15 8.17 6.41 -13.00
N MET A 16 7.69 6.93 -11.86
CA MET A 16 8.54 7.54 -10.83
C MET A 16 9.55 6.54 -10.24
N LEU A 17 9.12 5.32 -9.95
CA LEU A 17 10.00 4.26 -9.45
C LEU A 17 11.05 3.87 -10.49
N ALA A 18 10.66 3.76 -11.77
CA ALA A 18 11.58 3.49 -12.86
C ALA A 18 12.63 4.61 -13.02
N ALA A 19 12.24 5.89 -12.86
CA ALA A 19 13.17 7.01 -12.86
C ALA A 19 14.20 6.95 -11.71
N ALA A 20 13.86 6.29 -10.60
CA ALA A 20 14.77 5.99 -9.50
C ALA A 20 15.58 4.69 -9.70
N GLY A 21 15.49 4.05 -10.87
CA GLY A 21 16.18 2.78 -11.18
C GLY A 21 15.52 1.56 -10.54
N ILE A 22 14.28 1.68 -10.06
CA ILE A 22 13.53 0.58 -9.43
C ILE A 22 12.61 -0.06 -10.47
N THR A 23 12.90 -1.32 -10.81
CA THR A 23 12.08 -2.09 -11.75
C THR A 23 10.83 -2.64 -11.07
N VAL A 24 9.67 -2.25 -11.59
CA VAL A 24 8.37 -2.79 -11.16
C VAL A 24 7.99 -3.95 -12.08
N THR A 25 7.97 -5.18 -11.56
CA THR A 25 7.55 -6.37 -12.32
C THR A 25 6.21 -6.91 -11.82
N GLU A 26 5.50 -7.67 -12.67
CA GLU A 26 4.23 -8.31 -12.30
C GLU A 26 4.41 -9.35 -11.19
N GLU A 27 5.50 -10.12 -11.19
CA GLU A 27 5.82 -11.05 -10.12
C GLU A 27 6.11 -10.31 -8.80
N GLY A 28 6.78 -9.15 -8.88
CA GLY A 28 7.01 -8.26 -7.74
C GLY A 28 5.70 -7.76 -7.15
N LYS A 29 4.77 -7.30 -8.01
CA LYS A 29 3.42 -6.90 -7.61
C LYS A 29 2.66 -8.05 -6.95
N ALA A 30 2.70 -9.25 -7.53
CA ALA A 30 2.02 -10.43 -6.98
C ALA A 30 2.54 -10.78 -5.58
N ARG A 31 3.87 -10.78 -5.38
CA ARG A 31 4.47 -10.99 -4.06
C ARG A 31 4.08 -9.91 -3.06
N ALA A 32 4.06 -8.65 -3.48
CA ALA A 32 3.64 -7.53 -2.63
C ALA A 32 2.18 -7.69 -2.17
N ARG A 33 1.27 -8.05 -3.09
CA ARG A 33 -0.14 -8.32 -2.77
C ARG A 33 -0.28 -9.49 -1.79
N ALA A 34 0.45 -10.58 -1.99
CA ALA A 34 0.42 -11.72 -1.08
C ALA A 34 0.90 -11.35 0.34
N LYS A 35 1.98 -10.55 0.45
CA LYS A 35 2.48 -10.06 1.74
C LYS A 35 1.48 -9.13 2.43
N LEU A 36 0.82 -8.25 1.67
CA LEU A 36 -0.23 -7.37 2.20
C LEU A 36 -1.41 -8.18 2.73
N ALA A 37 -1.90 -9.17 1.98
CA ALA A 37 -2.97 -10.04 2.43
C ALA A 37 -2.60 -10.82 3.71
N ALA A 38 -1.37 -11.33 3.80
CA ALA A 38 -0.88 -12.01 4.99
C ALA A 38 -0.72 -11.08 6.20
N ALA A 39 -0.37 -9.81 5.98
CA ALA A 39 -0.32 -8.80 7.04
C ALA A 39 -1.72 -8.40 7.51
N ASP A 40 -2.67 -8.29 6.58
CA ASP A 40 -4.06 -7.95 6.90
C ASP A 40 -4.74 -9.06 7.71
N ALA A 41 -4.49 -10.34 7.36
CA ALA A 41 -4.95 -11.48 8.16
C ALA A 41 -4.40 -11.48 9.60
N LYS A 42 -3.28 -10.79 9.84
CA LYS A 42 -2.63 -10.65 11.16
C LYS A 42 -3.07 -9.38 11.89
N ARG A 43 -3.94 -8.57 11.30
CA ARG A 43 -4.40 -7.30 11.85
C ARG A 43 -5.48 -7.56 12.90
N THR A 44 -5.12 -7.37 14.16
CA THR A 44 -6.05 -7.46 15.29
C THR A 44 -6.21 -6.10 15.97
N PRO A 45 -7.32 -5.84 16.68
CA PRO A 45 -7.52 -4.61 17.42
C PRO A 45 -6.40 -4.34 18.43
N GLU A 46 -5.88 -5.36 19.11
CA GLU A 46 -4.83 -5.24 20.11
C GLU A 46 -3.51 -4.82 19.47
N ARG A 47 -3.16 -5.41 18.32
CA ARG A 47 -1.98 -5.02 17.55
C ARG A 47 -2.08 -3.61 17.01
N LEU A 48 -3.28 -3.19 16.62
CA LEU A 48 -3.53 -1.83 16.18
C LEU A 48 -3.41 -0.84 17.34
N ALA A 49 -3.95 -1.17 18.52
CA ALA A 49 -3.83 -0.34 19.72
C ALA A 49 -2.36 -0.17 20.14
N ALA A 50 -1.60 -1.27 20.20
CA ALA A 50 -0.17 -1.23 20.51
C ALA A 50 0.64 -0.43 19.47
N LEU A 51 0.28 -0.52 18.19
CA LEU A 51 0.91 0.30 17.15
C LEU A 51 0.59 1.79 17.35
N ARG A 52 -0.67 2.14 17.67
CA ARG A 52 -1.08 3.53 17.89
C ARG A 52 -0.39 4.14 19.11
N GLU A 53 -0.27 3.39 20.20
CA GLU A 53 0.49 3.80 21.38
C GLU A 53 1.96 4.12 21.03
N ARG A 54 2.63 3.22 20.29
CA ARG A 54 4.02 3.43 19.85
C ARG A 54 4.20 4.63 18.93
N LEU A 55 3.15 5.00 18.18
CA LEU A 55 3.15 6.17 17.29
C LEU A 55 2.66 7.44 17.99
N GLY A 56 2.34 7.40 19.29
CA GLY A 56 1.79 8.54 20.04
C GLY A 56 0.39 8.97 19.56
N LEU A 57 -0.34 8.06 18.92
CA LEU A 57 -1.69 8.31 18.41
C LEU A 57 -2.74 7.97 19.49
N PRO A 58 -3.86 8.72 19.56
CA PRO A 58 -4.95 8.39 20.48
C PRO A 58 -5.53 7.00 20.16
N PRO A 59 -6.22 6.31 21.09
CA PRO A 59 -6.88 5.04 20.77
C PRO A 59 -7.84 5.17 19.59
N ALA A 60 -8.00 4.09 18.81
CA ALA A 60 -9.01 4.07 17.75
C ALA A 60 -10.41 3.99 18.40
N ALA A 61 -11.36 4.75 17.86
CA ALA A 61 -12.76 4.76 18.30
C ALA A 61 -13.50 3.50 17.85
#